data_AF-A0A1V5GB87-F1
#
_entry.id   AF-A0A1V5GB87-F1
#
_cell.length_a   1.000
_cell.length_b   1.000
_cell.length_c   1.000
_cell.angle_alpha   90.00
_cell.angle_beta   90.00
_cell.angle_gamma   90.00
#
_symmetry.space_group_name_H-M   'P 1'
#
loop_
_entity.id
_entity.type
_entity.pdbx_description
1 polymer ?
#
loop_
_entity_poly.entity_id
_entity_poly.type
_entity_poly.pdbx_seq_one_letter_code
_entity_poly.pdbx_strand_id
1 'polypeptide(L)'
;MNVDSKMLFNEDKGVYEKSIFLKQGYYNYSYVTLTDKKEAGVSPSFENTEGNYWGADNAYMIMVYYRPFGARADELLGFTRVNSVFQR
;
A
#
# COMPACT_ATOMS: atom_id res chain seq x y z
N MET A 1 -11.22 -3.36 -1.64
CA MET A 1 -10.19 -4.15 -0.94
C MET A 1 -10.59 -5.62 -0.93
N ASN A 2 -9.61 -6.53 -0.86
CA ASN A 2 -9.88 -7.96 -0.75
C ASN A 2 -10.51 -8.26 0.63
N VAL A 3 -11.65 -8.96 0.66
CA VAL A 3 -12.33 -9.38 1.89
C VAL A 3 -11.44 -10.32 2.72
N ASP A 4 -10.55 -11.04 2.05
CA ASP A 4 -9.65 -12.02 2.66
C ASP A 4 -8.53 -11.39 3.49
N SER A 5 -8.30 -10.07 3.42
CA SER A 5 -7.27 -9.39 4.24
C SER A 5 -7.84 -8.57 5.41
N LYS A 6 -9.17 -8.45 5.54
CA LYS A 6 -9.80 -7.72 6.66
C LYS A 6 -9.59 -8.44 8.00
N MET A 7 -8.90 -7.82 8.95
CA MET A 7 -8.73 -8.33 10.32
C MET A 7 -10.05 -8.35 11.09
N LEU A 8 -10.23 -9.33 11.98
CA LEU A 8 -11.41 -9.47 12.82
C LEU A 8 -11.04 -9.14 14.27
N PHE A 9 -11.84 -8.31 14.93
CA PHE A 9 -11.64 -8.01 16.35
C PHE A 9 -12.22 -9.15 17.20
N ASN A 10 -11.39 -9.72 18.07
CA ASN A 10 -11.78 -10.70 19.06
C ASN A 10 -12.01 -9.96 20.39
N GLU A 11 -13.27 -9.85 20.81
CA GLU A 11 -13.67 -9.11 22.02
C GLU A 11 -13.14 -9.74 23.31
N ASP A 12 -13.11 -11.07 23.41
CA ASP A 12 -12.64 -11.79 24.60
C ASP A 12 -11.15 -11.53 24.87
N LYS A 13 -10.36 -11.39 23.81
CA LYS A 13 -8.92 -11.14 23.89
C LYS A 13 -8.55 -9.65 23.75
N GLY A 14 -9.48 -8.82 23.26
CA GLY A 14 -9.22 -7.41 22.95
C GLY A 14 -8.21 -7.20 21.82
N VAL A 15 -8.10 -8.11 20.85
CA VAL A 15 -7.09 -8.05 19.77
C VAL A 15 -7.69 -8.26 18.39
N TYR A 16 -7.01 -7.76 17.35
CA TYR A 16 -7.31 -8.09 15.96
C TYR A 16 -6.58 -9.37 15.54
N GLU A 17 -7.29 -10.37 15.04
CA GLU A 17 -6.72 -11.64 14.56
C GLU A 17 -7.28 -12.06 13.18
N LYS A 18 -6.46 -12.76 12.40
CA LYS A 18 -6.86 -13.41 11.15
C LYS A 18 -5.93 -14.57 10.81
N SER A 19 -6.49 -15.67 10.32
CA SER A 19 -5.73 -16.77 9.73
C SER A 19 -5.74 -16.64 8.22
N ILE A 20 -4.55 -16.58 7.59
CA ILE A 20 -4.37 -16.53 6.14
C ILE A 20 -3.46 -17.68 5.75
N PHE A 21 -3.90 -18.52 4.80
CA PHE A 21 -3.08 -19.62 4.30
C PHE A 21 -2.05 -19.08 3.29
N LEU A 22 -0.78 -19.17 3.64
CA LEU A 22 0.34 -18.70 2.84
C LEU A 22 1.30 -19.85 2.53
N LYS A 23 2.05 -19.72 1.43
CA LYS A 23 3.12 -20.64 1.10
C LYS A 23 4.25 -20.51 2.13
N GLN A 24 5.10 -21.52 2.24
CA GLN A 24 6.32 -21.40 3.04
C GLN A 24 7.29 -20.40 2.41
N GLY A 25 7.80 -19.47 3.22
CA GLY A 25 8.70 -18.40 2.78
C GLY A 25 8.78 -17.25 3.77
N TYR A 26 9.47 -16.18 3.38
CA TYR A 26 9.58 -14.95 4.14
C TYR A 26 8.54 -13.92 3.67
N TYR A 27 7.86 -13.25 4.60
CA TYR A 27 6.81 -12.29 4.32
C TYR A 27 7.02 -10.99 5.07
N ASN A 28 6.96 -9.88 4.34
CA ASN A 28 6.74 -8.56 4.92
C ASN A 28 5.23 -8.28 4.89
N TYR A 29 4.70 -7.72 5.97
CA TYR A 29 3.30 -7.31 6.08
C TYR A 29 3.22 -6.00 6.86
N SER A 30 2.10 -5.30 6.72
CA SER A 30 1.80 -4.08 7.45
C SER A 30 0.31 -4.02 7.74
N TYR A 31 -0.07 -3.46 8.87
CA TYR A 31 -1.46 -3.19 9.18
C TYR A 31 -1.85 -1.80 8.69
N VAL A 32 -3.00 -1.70 8.02
CA VAL A 32 -3.57 -0.43 7.60
C VAL A 32 -4.99 -0.31 8.08
N THR A 33 -5.39 0.91 8.43
CA THR A 33 -6.75 1.26 8.79
C THR A 33 -7.44 1.95 7.62
N LEU A 34 -8.75 1.79 7.56
CA LEU A 34 -9.62 2.53 6.65
C LEU A 34 -10.48 3.46 7.49
N THR A 35 -10.75 4.67 6.99
CA THR A 35 -11.80 5.51 7.57
C THR A 35 -13.18 4.96 7.19
N ASP A 36 -14.18 5.20 8.02
CA ASP A 36 -15.56 4.71 7.84
C ASP A 36 -16.26 5.21 6.56
N LYS A 37 -15.61 6.11 5.83
CA LYS A 37 -16.12 6.62 4.57
C LYS A 37 -15.95 5.56 3.49
N LYS A 38 -17.05 4.88 3.15
CA LYS A 38 -17.22 4.10 1.91
C LYS A 38 -17.20 4.99 0.66
N GLU A 39 -16.41 6.06 0.65
CA GLU A 39 -16.21 6.92 -0.50
C GLU A 39 -15.15 6.27 -1.40
N ALA A 40 -15.46 6.21 -2.70
CA ALA A 40 -14.47 5.80 -3.69
C ALA A 40 -13.27 6.75 -3.62
N GLY A 41 -12.07 6.21 -3.41
CA GLY A 41 -10.83 6.99 -3.34
C GLY A 41 -10.22 7.17 -1.94
N VAL A 42 -10.83 6.62 -0.88
CA VAL A 42 -10.19 6.61 0.44
C VAL A 42 -8.95 5.71 0.43
N SER A 43 -7.80 6.33 0.69
CA SER A 43 -6.52 5.63 0.80
C SER A 43 -6.38 4.98 2.18
N PRO A 44 -5.79 3.78 2.26
CA PRO A 44 -5.43 3.18 3.55
C PRO A 44 -4.47 4.09 4.34
N SER A 45 -4.65 4.15 5.65
CA SER A 45 -3.79 4.89 6.57
C SER A 45 -2.99 3.97 7.47
N PHE A 46 -1.72 4.29 7.67
CA PHE A 46 -0.81 3.63 8.61
C PHE A 46 -0.82 4.31 10.00
N GLU A 47 -1.45 5.47 10.14
CA GLU A 47 -1.31 6.35 11.31
C GLU A 47 -1.65 5.68 12.64
N ASN A 48 -2.73 4.89 12.68
CA ASN A 48 -3.19 4.20 13.89
C ASN A 48 -2.49 2.84 14.13
N THR A 49 -1.57 2.44 13.26
CA THR A 49 -0.91 1.12 13.29
C THR A 49 0.60 1.27 13.20
N GLU A 50 1.17 1.26 12.00
CA GLU A 50 2.62 1.34 11.76
C GLU A 50 3.16 2.76 11.95
N GLY A 51 2.31 3.77 11.97
CA GLY A 51 2.69 5.18 12.03
C GLY A 51 3.19 5.76 10.70
N ASN A 52 3.53 7.04 10.72
CA ASN A 52 4.10 7.77 9.58
C ASN A 52 5.47 8.33 9.98
N TYR A 53 6.56 7.67 9.54
CA TYR A 53 7.92 8.07 9.90
C TYR A 53 8.67 8.64 8.70
N TRP A 54 9.23 9.84 8.86
CA TRP A 54 9.97 10.53 7.80
C TRP A 54 11.26 9.78 7.37
N GLY A 55 11.88 9.03 8.29
CA GLY A 55 13.10 8.27 8.04
C GLY A 55 12.87 6.86 7.48
N ALA A 56 11.63 6.48 7.17
CA ALA A 56 11.34 5.16 6.60
C ALA A 56 11.93 5.03 5.18
N ASP A 57 12.49 3.86 4.87
CA ASP A 57 12.95 3.52 3.52
C ASP A 57 11.75 3.10 2.65
N ASN A 58 11.27 4.05 1.86
CA ASN A 58 10.18 3.89 0.92
C ASN A 58 10.73 3.96 -0.50
N ALA A 59 10.31 3.01 -1.32
CA ALA A 59 10.61 2.99 -2.74
C ALA A 59 9.45 3.62 -3.54
N TYR A 60 9.77 4.64 -4.31
CA TYR A 60 8.84 5.34 -5.19
C TYR A 60 9.14 4.99 -6.64
N MET A 61 8.10 4.68 -7.41
CA MET A 61 8.20 4.44 -8.85
C MET A 61 7.56 5.61 -9.59
N ILE A 62 8.35 6.26 -10.45
CA ILE A 62 7.92 7.37 -11.31
C ILE A 62 7.76 6.81 -12.71
N MET A 63 6.59 7.01 -13.32
CA MET A 63 6.27 6.54 -14.67
C MET A 63 5.85 7.74 -15.52
N VAL A 64 6.56 7.97 -16.62
CA VAL A 64 6.30 9.08 -17.54
C VAL A 64 5.53 8.55 -18.73
N TYR A 65 4.26 8.94 -18.81
CA TYR A 65 3.39 8.60 -19.92
C TYR A 65 3.22 9.78 -20.87
N TYR A 66 3.11 9.49 -22.16
CA TYR A 66 2.81 10.47 -23.20
C TYR A 66 1.75 9.93 -24.14
N ARG A 67 0.83 10.80 -24.55
CA ARG A 67 -0.19 10.51 -25.54
C ARG A 67 -0.13 11.58 -26.64
N PRO A 68 0.43 11.28 -27.82
CA PRO A 68 0.40 12.22 -28.93
C PRO A 68 -1.02 12.43 -29.46
N PHE A 69 -1.24 13.51 -30.20
CA PHE A 69 -2.53 13.78 -30.82
C PHE A 69 -2.90 12.68 -31.82
N GLY A 70 -4.12 12.15 -31.73
CA GLY A 70 -4.57 11.02 -32.56
C GLY A 70 -4.15 9.64 -32.06
N ALA A 71 -3.38 9.55 -30.97
CA ALA A 71 -3.01 8.28 -30.37
C ALA A 71 -4.20 7.58 -29.72
N ARG A 72 -4.16 6.24 -29.74
CA ARG A 72 -5.24 5.38 -29.23
C ARG A 72 -5.02 4.92 -27.78
N ALA A 73 -3.84 5.20 -27.21
CA ALA A 73 -3.45 4.81 -25.85
C ALA A 73 -2.38 5.76 -25.29
N ASP A 74 -2.18 5.70 -23.96
CA ASP A 74 -1.01 6.30 -23.31
C ASP A 74 0.22 5.39 -23.52
N GLU A 75 1.31 5.99 -23.97
CA GLU A 75 2.59 5.29 -24.12
C GLU A 75 3.47 5.58 -22.91
N LEU A 76 4.03 4.53 -22.30
CA LEU A 76 5.04 4.67 -21.25
C LEU A 76 6.39 5.01 -21.91
N LEU A 77 6.78 6.28 -21.87
CA LEU A 77 8.06 6.73 -22.44
C LEU A 77 9.26 6.39 -21.57
N GLY A 78 9.04 6.25 -20.25
CA GLY A 78 10.11 5.91 -19.33
C GLY A 78 9.60 5.70 -17.91
N PHE A 79 10.43 5.05 -17.09
CA PHE A 79 10.19 4.88 -15.67
C PHE A 79 11.50 4.95 -14.89
N THR A 80 11.41 5.33 -13.63
CA THR A 80 12.53 5.26 -12.69
C THR A 80 12.04 4.88 -11.30
N ARG A 81 12.93 4.31 -10.49
CA ARG A 81 12.69 4.00 -9.09
C ARG A 81 13.66 4.80 -8.23
N VAL A 82 13.14 5.49 -7.24
CA VAL A 82 13.92 6.27 -6.27
C VAL A 82 13.54 5.83 -4.85
N ASN A 83 14.50 5.77 -3.95
CA ASN A 83 14.25 5.43 -2.54
C ASN A 83 14.39 6.69 -1.68
N SER A 84 13.65 6.79 -0.56
CA SER A 84 13.74 7.92 0.37
C SER A 84 15.02 7.93 1.21
N VAL A 85 15.78 6.84 1.26
CA VAL A 85 17.10 6.82 1.89
C VAL A 85 18.02 7.73 1.09
N PHE A 86 18.48 8.82 1.71
CA PHE A 86 19.59 9.61 1.18
C PHE A 86 20.80 8.69 1.04
N GLN A 87 21.14 8.31 -0.20
CA GLN A 87 22.44 7.73 -0.50
C GLN A 87 23.49 8.77 -0.12
N ARG A 88 24.20 8.53 0.97
CA ARG A 88 25.48 9.19 1.25
C ARG A 88 26.56 8.65 0.33
#